data_AF-A0A538KXE1-F1
#
_entry.id   AF-A0A538KXE1-F1
#
_cell.length_a   1.000
_cell.length_b   1.000
_cell.length_c   1.000
_cell.angle_alpha   90.00
_cell.angle_beta   90.00
_cell.angle_gamma   90.00
#
_symmetry.space_group_name_H-M   'P 1'
#
loop_
_entity.id
_entity.type
_entity.pdbx_description
1 polymer ?
#
loop_
_entity_poly.entity_id
_entity_poly.type
_entity_poly.pdbx_seq_one_letter_code
_entity_poly.pdbx_strand_id
1 'polypeptide(L)'
;LNGTDVSQLAHRVEQKLSRGGYKGGNVATAADQTHKATVVAYLPGYQGNATHVASSLGLPSSAVQPVDQSAHAIACPPPSACGASVVVTVGSDLASTK
;
A
#
# COMPACT_ATOMS: atom_id res chain seq x y z
N LEU A 1 -3.39 0.15 -2.62
CA LEU A 1 -4.84 0.22 -2.39
C LEU A 1 -5.24 1.64 -2.02
N ASN A 2 -6.32 2.17 -2.60
CA ASN A 2 -6.84 3.48 -2.23
C ASN A 2 -7.73 3.37 -0.99
N GLY A 3 -7.22 3.77 0.17
CA GLY A 3 -7.97 3.82 1.43
C GLY A 3 -8.68 5.15 1.67
N THR A 4 -8.84 5.96 0.62
CA THR A 4 -9.54 7.26 0.67
C THR A 4 -10.55 7.39 -0.47
N ASP A 5 -11.43 8.38 -0.38
CA ASP A 5 -12.29 8.85 -1.48
C ASP A 5 -11.52 9.71 -2.51
N VAL A 6 -10.27 10.06 -2.22
CA VAL A 6 -9.43 10.87 -3.11
C VAL A 6 -9.05 10.05 -4.34
N SER A 7 -9.63 10.42 -5.48
CA SER A 7 -9.35 9.80 -6.76
C SER A 7 -7.85 9.78 -7.09
N GLN A 8 -7.41 8.63 -7.62
CA GLN A 8 -6.05 8.39 -8.09
C GLN A 8 -4.94 8.53 -7.04
N LEU A 9 -5.26 8.62 -5.74
CA LEU A 9 -4.23 8.75 -4.70
C LEU A 9 -3.26 7.55 -4.70
N ALA A 10 -3.81 6.33 -4.72
CA ALA A 10 -3.00 5.12 -4.76
C ALA A 10 -2.13 5.04 -6.02
N HIS A 11 -2.63 5.56 -7.14
CA HIS A 11 -1.87 5.61 -8.39
C HIS A 11 -0.72 6.61 -8.32
N ARG A 12 -0.92 7.79 -7.71
CA ARG A 12 0.17 8.76 -7.49
C ARG A 12 1.28 8.19 -6.61
N VAL A 13 0.91 7.47 -5.55
CA VAL A 13 1.89 6.82 -4.66
C VAL A 13 2.60 5.68 -5.35
N GLU A 14 1.90 4.88 -6.17
CA GLU A 14 2.53 3.86 -7.01
C GLU A 14 3.54 4.48 -7.97
N GLN A 15 3.22 5.57 -8.65
CA GLN A 15 4.17 6.27 -9.51
C GLN A 15 5.39 6.79 -8.75
N LYS A 16 5.21 7.30 -7.52
CA LYS A 16 6.33 7.76 -6.67
C LYS A 16 7.25 6.59 -6.29
N LEU A 17 6.69 5.45 -5.93
CA LEU A 17 7.44 4.24 -5.63
C LEU A 17 8.14 3.69 -6.89
N SER A 18 7.45 3.66 -8.03
CA SER A 18 8.01 3.24 -9.31
C SER A 18 9.22 4.09 -9.72
N ARG A 19 9.13 5.42 -9.54
CA ARG A 19 10.28 6.34 -9.72
C ARG A 19 11.43 6.08 -8.74
N GLY A 20 11.13 5.55 -7.56
CA GLY A 20 12.12 5.10 -6.57
C GLY A 20 12.76 3.74 -6.89
N GLY A 21 12.38 3.09 -8.01
CA GLY A 21 12.89 1.78 -8.41
C GLY A 21 12.11 0.59 -7.85
N TYR A 22 10.97 0.83 -7.19
CA TYR A 22 10.11 -0.25 -6.72
C TYR A 22 9.30 -0.84 -7.88
N LYS A 23 9.07 -2.15 -7.84
CA LYS A 23 8.21 -2.82 -8.83
C LYS A 23 6.75 -2.44 -8.60
N GLY A 24 6.15 -1.76 -9.59
CA GLY A 24 4.72 -1.45 -9.60
C GLY A 24 3.87 -2.71 -9.47
N GLY A 25 2.80 -2.61 -8.69
CA GLY A 25 1.85 -3.70 -8.43
C GLY A 25 0.44 -3.34 -8.88
N ASN A 26 -0.53 -4.14 -8.44
CA ASN A 26 -1.93 -3.87 -8.72
C ASN A 26 -2.42 -2.64 -7.94
N VAL A 27 -2.93 -1.64 -8.66
CA VAL A 27 -3.56 -0.45 -8.06
C VAL A 27 -5.06 -0.68 -8.03
N ALA A 28 -5.59 -0.93 -6.84
CA ALA A 28 -7.01 -1.11 -6.59
C ALA A 28 -7.49 -0.20 -5.46
N THR A 29 -8.80 -0.14 -5.24
CA THR A 29 -9.43 0.55 -4.11
C THR A 29 -9.52 -0.40 -2.92
N ALA A 30 -9.23 0.09 -1.71
CA ALA A 30 -9.40 -0.71 -0.49
C ALA A 30 -10.90 -0.88 -0.17
N ALA A 31 -11.25 -1.93 0.57
CA ALA A 31 -12.63 -2.14 1.02
C ALA A 31 -13.10 -1.02 1.97
N ASP A 32 -12.19 -0.53 2.81
CA ASP A 32 -12.40 0.65 3.65
C ASP A 32 -11.70 1.86 3.00
N GLN A 33 -12.45 2.94 2.78
CA GLN A 33 -11.97 4.20 2.22
C GLN A 33 -11.96 5.35 3.25
N THR A 34 -12.03 5.02 4.54
CA THR A 34 -12.03 5.99 5.64
C THR A 34 -10.65 6.12 6.31
N HIS A 35 -9.61 5.53 5.73
CA HIS A 35 -8.26 5.52 6.30
C HIS A 35 -7.70 6.94 6.36
N LYS A 36 -7.38 7.37 7.59
CA LYS A 36 -6.71 8.66 7.82
C LYS A 36 -5.20 8.58 7.64
N ALA A 37 -4.61 7.43 8.01
CA ALA A 37 -3.18 7.17 7.93
C ALA A 37 -2.89 6.09 6.89
N THR A 38 -1.73 6.20 6.24
CA THR A 38 -1.26 5.21 5.28
C THR A 38 -0.70 4.00 6.01
N VAL A 39 -1.14 2.82 5.59
CA VAL A 39 -0.69 1.54 6.14
C VAL A 39 0.10 0.81 5.07
N VAL A 40 1.29 0.34 5.44
CA VAL A 40 2.13 -0.51 4.60
C VAL A 40 2.03 -1.93 5.13
N ALA A 41 1.09 -2.67 4.55
CA ALA A 41 0.86 -4.07 4.87
C ALA A 41 1.91 -4.98 4.23
N TYR A 42 2.40 -6.01 4.94
CA TYR A 42 3.33 -7.00 4.38
C TYR A 42 2.80 -8.42 4.48
N LEU A 43 3.19 -9.25 3.51
CA LEU A 43 3.01 -10.69 3.60
C LEU A 43 4.10 -11.34 4.47
N PRO A 44 3.84 -12.51 5.08
CA PRO A 44 4.81 -13.22 5.90
C PRO A 44 6.17 -13.37 5.17
N GLY A 45 7.25 -12.94 5.82
CA GLY A 45 8.61 -12.93 5.25
C GLY A 45 9.02 -11.65 4.52
N TYR A 46 8.12 -10.69 4.29
CA TYR A 46 8.39 -9.44 3.55
C TYR A 46 8.37 -8.16 4.40
N GLN A 47 8.44 -8.30 5.73
CA GLN A 47 8.45 -7.15 6.66
C GLN A 47 9.57 -6.15 6.35
N GLY A 48 10.77 -6.64 5.98
CA GLY A 48 11.89 -5.79 5.57
C GLY A 48 11.52 -4.90 4.39
N ASN A 49 10.94 -5.47 3.33
CA ASN A 49 10.52 -4.73 2.14
C ASN A 49 9.47 -3.67 2.47
N ALA A 50 8.50 -3.99 3.32
CA ALA A 50 7.50 -3.02 3.76
C ALA A 50 8.10 -1.87 4.57
N THR A 51 9.11 -2.15 5.40
CA THR A 51 9.83 -1.11 6.15
C THR A 51 10.60 -0.18 5.21
N HIS A 52 11.22 -0.71 4.15
CA HIS A 52 11.86 0.10 3.11
C HIS A 52 10.84 0.97 2.35
N VAL A 53 9.71 0.40 1.94
CA VAL A 53 8.63 1.15 1.27
C VAL A 53 8.10 2.26 2.17
N ALA A 54 7.83 1.98 3.44
CA ALA A 54 7.41 2.99 4.41
C ALA A 54 8.44 4.12 4.53
N SER A 55 9.73 3.78 4.62
CA SER A 55 10.82 4.75 4.70
C SER A 55 10.90 5.63 3.44
N SER A 56 10.75 5.06 2.25
CA SER A 56 10.71 5.82 0.99
C SER A 56 9.49 6.74 0.86
N LEU A 57 8.40 6.41 1.55
CA LEU A 57 7.21 7.26 1.64
C LEU A 57 7.28 8.27 2.79
N GLY A 58 8.32 8.23 3.63
CA GLY A 58 8.46 9.09 4.80
C GLY A 58 7.50 8.71 5.94
N LEU A 59 7.02 7.47 5.96
CA LEU A 59 6.08 6.97 6.96
C LEU A 59 6.84 6.38 8.16
N PRO A 60 6.28 6.49 9.38
CA PRO A 60 6.87 5.85 10.55
C PRO A 60 6.79 4.33 10.46
N SER A 61 7.65 3.62 11.18
CA SER A 61 7.60 2.14 11.27
C SER A 61 6.29 1.62 11.84
N SER A 62 5.54 2.43 12.61
CA SER A 62 4.20 2.09 13.10
C SER A 62 3.16 1.97 11.98
N ALA A 63 3.43 2.50 10.79
CA ALA A 63 2.62 2.30 9.59
C ALA A 63 2.80 0.91 8.98
N VAL A 64 3.88 0.20 9.34
CA VAL A 64 4.18 -1.14 8.82
C VAL A 64 3.46 -2.18 9.65
N GLN A 65 2.57 -2.94 9.02
CA GLN A 65 1.74 -3.93 9.72
C GLN A 65 1.61 -5.21 8.88
N PRO A 66 1.30 -6.35 9.48
CA PRO A 66 0.92 -7.54 8.72
C PRO A 66 -0.27 -7.25 7.81
N VAL A 67 -0.31 -7.85 6.62
CA VAL A 67 -1.46 -7.73 5.72
C VAL A 67 -2.72 -8.31 6.36
N ASP A 68 -3.80 -7.54 6.35
CA ASP A 68 -5.10 -8.02 6.79
C ASP A 68 -5.80 -8.82 5.68
N GLN A 69 -6.78 -9.63 6.05
CA GLN A 69 -7.46 -10.54 5.12
C GLN A 69 -8.20 -9.80 3.99
N SER A 70 -8.75 -8.60 4.26
CA SER A 70 -9.47 -7.81 3.25
C SER A 70 -8.51 -7.18 2.23
N ALA A 71 -7.39 -6.61 2.69
CA ALA A 71 -6.35 -6.11 1.80
C ALA A 71 -5.69 -7.23 1.00
N HIS A 72 -5.49 -8.40 1.61
CA HIS A 72 -4.95 -9.57 0.94
C HIS A 72 -5.88 -10.08 -0.17
N ALA A 73 -7.19 -10.15 0.06
CA ALA A 73 -8.16 -10.57 -0.95
C ALA A 73 -8.19 -9.65 -2.18
N ILE A 74 -7.94 -8.35 -2.01
CA ILE A 74 -7.90 -7.36 -3.11
C ILE A 74 -6.55 -7.40 -3.83
N ALA A 75 -5.45 -7.51 -3.07
CA ALA A 75 -4.10 -7.56 -3.64
C ALA A 75 -3.84 -8.89 -4.37
N CYS A 76 -4.45 -9.97 -3.90
CA CYS A 76 -4.25 -11.33 -4.36
C CYS A 76 -5.59 -12.05 -4.58
N PRO A 77 -6.36 -11.63 -5.61
CA PRO A 77 -7.63 -12.26 -5.92
C PRO A 77 -7.42 -13.68 -6.48
N PRO A 78 -8.15 -14.69 -6.01
CA PRO A 78 -8.18 -16.02 -6.63
C PRO A 78 -8.64 -15.92 -8.10
N PRO A 79 -8.15 -16.76 -9.03
CA PRO A 79 -7.25 -17.91 -8.82
C PRO A 79 -5.75 -17.58 -8.91
N SER A 80 -5.38 -16.30 -9.01
CA SER A 80 -4.00 -15.88 -9.26
C SER A 80 -3.11 -16.09 -8.03
N ALA A 81 -1.91 -16.66 -8.23
CA ALA A 81 -0.91 -16.73 -7.17
C ALA A 81 -0.57 -15.31 -6.69
N CYS A 82 -0.52 -15.13 -5.36
CA CYS A 82 -0.25 -13.84 -4.74
C CYS A 82 1.18 -13.37 -5.05
N GLY A 83 1.31 -12.53 -6.07
CA GLY A 83 2.59 -11.94 -6.48
C GLY A 83 2.93 -10.64 -5.76
N ALA A 84 2.01 -10.11 -4.95
CA ALA A 84 2.31 -8.97 -4.08
C ALA A 84 3.28 -9.41 -2.99
N SER A 85 4.23 -8.56 -2.62
CA SER A 85 5.05 -8.74 -1.42
C SER A 85 4.63 -7.79 -0.30
N VAL A 86 4.17 -6.61 -0.71
CA VAL A 86 3.79 -5.49 0.14
C VAL A 86 2.52 -4.87 -0.45
N VAL A 87 1.57 -4.52 0.41
CA VAL A 87 0.30 -3.88 0.05
C VAL A 87 0.26 -2.53 0.73
N VAL A 88 0.32 -1.44 -0.05
CA VAL A 88 0.26 -0.08 0.50
C VAL A 88 -1.17 0.41 0.44
N THR A 89 -1.82 0.60 1.58
CA THR A 89 -3.13 1.25 1.68
C THR A 89 -2.92 2.71 2.02
N VAL A 90 -3.09 3.58 1.02
CA VAL A 90 -2.91 5.04 1.18
C VAL A 90 -4.08 5.65 1.94
N GLY A 91 -3.76 6.43 2.96
CA GLY A 91 -4.68 7.23 3.73
C GLY A 91 -4.65 8.71 3.33
N SER A 92 -5.49 9.52 3.97
CA SER A 92 -5.57 10.97 3.71
C SER A 92 -4.30 11.74 4.07
N ASP A 93 -3.44 11.17 4.92
CA ASP A 93 -2.11 11.70 5.26
C ASP A 93 -1.21 11.90 4.03
N LEU A 94 -1.25 10.98 3.07
CA LEU A 94 -0.51 11.11 1.80
C LEU A 94 -1.29 11.87 0.71
N ALA A 95 -2.57 12.20 0.95
CA ALA A 95 -3.34 13.03 0.03
C ALA A 95 -2.91 14.51 0.05
N SER A 96 -2.35 14.98 1.17
CA SER A 96 -1.95 16.37 1.37
C SER A 96 -0.49 16.66 1.06
N THR A 97 0.35 15.64 0.86
CA THR A 97 1.73 15.82 0.38
C THR A 97 1.73 16.27 -1.08
N LYS A 98 1.82 17.59 -1.27
CA LYS A 98 2.09 18.26 -2.56
C LYS A 98 3.49 17.98 -3.07
#